data_AF-A0A1V6H6V6-F1
#
_entry.id   AF-A0A1V6H6V6-F1
#
_cell.length_a   1.000
_cell.length_b   1.000
_cell.length_c   1.000
_cell.angle_alpha   90.00
_cell.angle_beta   90.00
_cell.angle_gamma   90.00
#
_symmetry.space_group_name_H-M   'P 1'
#
loop_
_entity.id
_entity.type
_entity.pdbx_description
1 polymer ?
#
loop_
_entity_poly.entity_id
_entity_poly.type
_entity_poly.pdbx_seq_one_letter_code
_entity_poly.pdbx_strand_id
1 'polypeptide(L)'
;MDYKSGGWSAGALFKIGLLYYEFKEELLNVPIPEGLDWETESMYMAILEEIARPVEEKSLRAFEKALNLAHQEKVYNKWSSLCGEYAVKVNQDTFPVPGDKLVSPDRMKDTLASTSFIRTLRRGEVEVKMIKEAQR
;
A
#
# COMPACT_ATOMS: atom_id res chain seq x y z
N MET A 1 17.64 -17.41 17.06
CA MET A 1 17.05 -17.41 15.71
C MET A 1 15.62 -16.95 15.84
N ASP A 2 15.39 -15.63 15.85
CA ASP A 2 14.04 -15.06 15.97
C ASP A 2 13.34 -15.10 14.61
N TYR A 3 12.60 -16.19 14.36
CA TYR A 3 11.71 -16.32 13.20
C TYR A 3 10.48 -15.39 13.27
N LYS A 4 10.39 -14.54 14.30
CA LYS A 4 9.30 -13.57 14.56
C LYS A 4 9.66 -12.14 14.15
N SER A 5 10.37 -11.96 13.05
CA SER A 5 10.51 -10.61 12.51
C SER A 5 9.15 -10.19 11.92
N GLY A 6 8.46 -9.27 12.58
CA GLY A 6 7.17 -8.71 12.16
C GLY A 6 7.16 -8.21 10.71
N GLY A 7 8.33 -7.84 10.18
CA GLY A 7 8.49 -7.47 8.78
C GLY A 7 8.32 -8.62 7.78
N TRP A 8 8.79 -9.84 8.11
CA TRP A 8 8.64 -11.01 7.23
C TRP A 8 7.21 -11.55 7.27
N SER A 9 6.56 -11.54 8.43
CA SER A 9 5.15 -11.96 8.54
C SER A 9 4.21 -10.99 7.83
N ALA A 10 4.43 -9.67 7.94
CA ALA A 10 3.69 -8.68 7.16
C ALA A 10 3.93 -8.84 5.65
N GLY A 11 5.17 -9.12 5.23
CA GLY A 11 5.50 -9.41 3.84
C GLY A 11 4.83 -10.68 3.31
N ALA A 12 4.76 -11.73 4.11
CA ALA A 12 4.06 -12.96 3.75
C ALA A 12 2.55 -12.74 3.57
N LEU A 13 1.91 -12.00 4.49
CA LEU A 13 0.49 -11.63 4.36
C LEU A 13 0.24 -10.77 3.12
N PHE A 14 1.13 -9.82 2.82
CA PHE A 14 1.06 -9.05 1.58
C PHE A 14 1.10 -9.96 0.34
N LYS A 15 1.99 -10.96 0.31
CA LYS A 15 2.07 -11.90 -0.81
C LYS A 15 0.82 -12.76 -0.96
N ILE A 16 0.18 -13.15 0.15
CA ILE A 16 -1.11 -13.84 0.11
C ILE A 16 -2.19 -12.94 -0.48
N GLY A 17 -2.26 -11.67 -0.07
CA GLY A 17 -3.17 -10.69 -0.65
C GLY A 17 -2.92 -10.50 -2.15
N LEU A 18 -1.65 -10.33 -2.54
CA LEU A 18 -1.27 -10.19 -3.95
C LEU A 18 -1.69 -11.38 -4.80
N LEU A 19 -1.56 -12.61 -4.28
CA LEU A 19 -2.00 -13.81 -4.98
C LEU A 19 -3.51 -13.81 -5.23
N TYR A 20 -4.32 -13.42 -4.25
CA TYR A 20 -5.76 -13.31 -4.46
C TYR A 20 -6.11 -12.19 -5.44
N TYR A 21 -5.41 -11.06 -5.37
CA TYR A 21 -5.57 -9.95 -6.31
C TYR A 21 -5.26 -10.39 -7.74
N GLU A 22 -4.11 -11.00 -7.99
CA GLU A 22 -3.71 -11.47 -9.33
C GLU A 22 -4.68 -12.53 -9.84
N PHE A 23 -5.13 -13.45 -8.98
CA PHE A 23 -6.11 -14.46 -9.36
C PHE A 23 -7.45 -13.86 -9.81
N LYS A 24 -7.97 -12.81 -9.14
CA LYS A 24 -9.20 -12.16 -9.60
C LYS A 24 -9.02 -11.47 -10.95
N GLU A 25 -7.87 -10.83 -11.17
CA GLU A 25 -7.57 -10.12 -12.42
C GLU A 25 -7.44 -11.13 -13.57
N GLU A 26 -6.76 -12.25 -13.35
CA GLU A 26 -6.66 -13.32 -14.33
C GLU A 26 -8.03 -13.92 -14.64
N LEU A 27 -8.88 -14.14 -13.63
CA LEU A 27 -10.23 -14.70 -13.80
C LEU A 27 -11.12 -13.79 -14.66
N LEU A 28 -11.05 -12.48 -14.46
CA LEU A 28 -11.85 -11.51 -15.22
C LEU A 28 -11.30 -11.25 -16.64
N ASN A 29 -10.02 -11.58 -16.89
CA ASN A 29 -9.36 -11.44 -18.19
C ASN A 29 -9.40 -12.72 -19.04
N VAL A 30 -10.14 -13.75 -18.62
CA VAL A 30 -10.30 -14.99 -19.40
C VAL A 30 -11.02 -14.68 -20.72
N PRO A 31 -10.58 -15.21 -21.86
CA PRO A 31 -11.27 -15.02 -23.13
C PRO A 31 -12.67 -15.64 -23.10
N ILE A 32 -13.63 -14.93 -23.67
CA ILE A 32 -15.00 -15.42 -23.83
C ILE A 32 -14.97 -16.64 -24.78
N PRO A 33 -15.62 -17.76 -24.42
CA PRO A 33 -15.67 -18.93 -25.29
C PRO A 33 -16.32 -18.63 -26.65
N GLU A 34 -15.92 -19.35 -27.69
CA GLU A 34 -16.51 -19.17 -29.02
C GLU A 34 -17.92 -19.77 -29.09
N GLY A 35 -18.82 -19.15 -29.86
CA GLY A 35 -20.15 -19.70 -30.17
C GLY A 35 -21.25 -19.39 -29.15
N LEU A 36 -21.04 -18.44 -28.23
CA LEU A 36 -22.05 -17.92 -27.31
C LEU A 36 -22.90 -16.82 -27.97
N ASP A 37 -24.16 -16.69 -27.54
CA ASP A 37 -24.97 -15.51 -27.86
C ASP A 37 -24.71 -14.38 -26.85
N TRP A 38 -25.12 -13.16 -27.19
CA TRP A 38 -24.87 -11.97 -26.37
C TRP A 38 -25.43 -12.07 -24.93
N GLU A 39 -26.53 -12.81 -24.75
CA GLU A 39 -27.17 -13.00 -23.45
C GLU A 39 -26.35 -13.95 -22.58
N THR A 40 -25.87 -15.05 -23.17
CA THR A 40 -25.05 -16.04 -22.49
C THR A 40 -23.64 -15.52 -22.25
N GLU A 41 -23.09 -14.69 -23.13
CA GLU A 41 -21.84 -13.95 -22.87
C GLU A 41 -21.98 -13.06 -21.64
N SER A 42 -23.06 -12.28 -21.57
CA SER A 42 -23.34 -11.41 -20.42
C SER A 42 -23.50 -12.23 -19.12
N MET A 43 -24.22 -13.35 -19.19
CA MET A 43 -24.39 -14.26 -18.06
C MET A 43 -23.07 -14.90 -17.62
N TYR A 44 -22.23 -15.31 -18.57
CA TYR A 44 -20.90 -15.86 -18.29
C TYR A 44 -20.03 -14.86 -17.53
N MET A 45 -19.99 -13.61 -17.96
CA MET A 45 -19.25 -12.54 -17.27
C MET A 45 -19.80 -12.28 -15.87
N ALA A 46 -21.13 -12.27 -15.69
CA ALA A 46 -21.76 -12.10 -14.39
C ALA A 46 -21.37 -13.24 -13.41
N ILE A 47 -21.27 -14.48 -13.89
CA ILE A 47 -20.81 -15.62 -13.09
C ILE A 47 -19.33 -15.45 -12.70
N LEU A 48 -18.47 -15.03 -13.64
CA LEU A 48 -17.06 -14.76 -13.33
C LEU A 48 -16.91 -13.69 -12.25
N GLU A 49 -17.68 -12.60 -12.35
CA GLU A 49 -17.74 -11.55 -11.32
C GLU A 49 -18.22 -12.09 -9.97
N GLU A 50 -19.25 -12.94 -9.96
CA GLU A 50 -19.75 -13.56 -8.73
C GLU A 50 -18.68 -14.41 -8.04
N ILE A 51 -17.88 -15.15 -8.81
CA ILE A 51 -16.76 -15.94 -8.30
C ILE A 51 -15.58 -15.03 -7.87
N ALA A 52 -15.35 -13.92 -8.57
CA ALA A 52 -14.27 -12.97 -8.28
C ALA A 52 -14.49 -12.19 -6.98
N ARG A 53 -15.74 -11.81 -6.67
CA ARG A 53 -16.09 -11.05 -5.44
C ARG A 53 -15.52 -11.63 -4.13
N PRO A 54 -15.72 -12.91 -3.79
CA PRO A 54 -15.16 -13.48 -2.57
C PRO A 54 -13.63 -13.58 -2.59
N VAL A 55 -13.00 -13.64 -3.77
CA VAL A 55 -11.53 -13.60 -3.91
C VAL A 55 -11.03 -12.19 -3.60
N GLU A 56 -11.70 -11.18 -4.14
CA GLU A 56 -11.41 -9.78 -3.88
C GLU A 56 -11.49 -9.45 -2.39
N GLU A 57 -12.55 -9.89 -1.70
CA GLU A 57 -12.70 -9.66 -0.26
C GLU A 57 -11.58 -10.34 0.55
N LYS A 58 -11.15 -11.54 0.15
CA LYS A 58 -10.00 -12.23 0.78
C LYS A 58 -8.70 -11.46 0.57
N SER A 59 -8.50 -10.90 -0.62
CA SER A 59 -7.36 -10.03 -0.92
C SER A 59 -7.34 -8.82 0.00
N LEU A 60 -8.48 -8.12 0.14
CA LEU A 60 -8.60 -6.93 0.96
C LEU A 60 -8.30 -7.24 2.44
N ARG A 61 -8.92 -8.29 2.99
CA ARG A 61 -8.70 -8.73 4.37
C ARG A 61 -7.24 -9.11 4.63
N ALA A 62 -6.55 -9.69 3.66
CA ALA A 62 -5.13 -10.03 3.78
C ALA A 62 -4.26 -8.76 3.83
N PHE A 63 -4.55 -7.78 2.97
CA PHE A 63 -3.86 -6.49 2.97
C PHE A 63 -4.11 -5.70 4.26
N GLU A 64 -5.34 -5.65 4.76
CA GLU A 64 -5.68 -5.02 6.05
C GLU A 64 -4.90 -5.64 7.21
N LYS A 65 -4.84 -6.98 7.27
CA LYS A 65 -4.06 -7.68 8.29
C LYS A 65 -2.58 -7.40 8.18
N ALA A 66 -2.03 -7.34 6.97
CA ALA A 66 -0.64 -7.00 6.74
C ALA A 66 -0.31 -5.56 7.19
N LEU A 67 -1.17 -4.59 6.88
CA LEU A 67 -1.03 -3.20 7.32
C LEU A 67 -1.11 -3.09 8.84
N ASN A 68 -2.15 -3.69 9.45
CA ASN A 68 -2.31 -3.68 10.90
C ASN A 68 -1.09 -4.28 11.62
N LEU A 69 -0.55 -5.38 11.10
CA LEU A 69 0.65 -6.01 11.65
C LEU A 69 1.90 -5.11 11.48
N ALA A 70 2.05 -4.49 10.30
CA ALA A 70 3.15 -3.55 10.04
C ALA A 70 3.10 -2.33 10.99
N HIS A 71 1.90 -1.81 11.27
CA HIS A 71 1.68 -0.72 12.22
C HIS A 71 2.02 -1.14 13.65
N GLN A 72 1.55 -2.31 14.10
CA GLN A 72 1.81 -2.84 15.45
C GLN A 72 3.31 -3.05 15.69
N GLU A 73 3.99 -3.65 14.72
CA GLU A 73 5.42 -3.96 14.79
C GLU A 73 6.31 -2.74 14.45
N LYS A 74 5.70 -1.61 14.04
CA LYS A 74 6.38 -0.39 13.58
C LYS A 74 7.38 -0.63 12.43
N VAL A 75 7.13 -1.65 11.60
CA VAL A 75 8.00 -2.02 10.48
C VAL A 75 7.43 -1.45 9.19
N TYR A 76 7.99 -0.32 8.75
CA TYR A 76 7.63 0.34 7.50
C TYR A 76 8.67 0.04 6.42
N ASN A 77 8.45 -1.04 5.68
CA ASN A 77 9.34 -1.52 4.62
C ASN A 77 8.67 -1.40 3.25
N LYS A 78 9.32 -1.90 2.20
CA LYS A 78 8.76 -1.91 0.84
C LYS A 78 7.39 -2.61 0.78
N TRP A 79 7.20 -3.68 1.55
CA TRP A 79 5.96 -4.46 1.54
C TRP A 79 4.80 -3.71 2.18
N SER A 80 5.01 -2.98 3.28
CA SER A 80 3.95 -2.17 3.90
C SER A 80 3.50 -1.02 2.99
N SER A 81 4.43 -0.41 2.24
CA SER A 81 4.10 0.62 1.23
C SER A 81 3.23 0.04 0.11
N LEU A 82 3.70 -1.05 -0.50
CA LEU A 82 2.96 -1.73 -1.57
C LEU A 82 1.60 -2.22 -1.06
N CYS A 83 1.51 -2.68 0.18
CA CYS A 83 0.24 -3.12 0.75
C CYS A 83 -0.80 -2.00 0.79
N GLY A 84 -0.41 -0.78 1.14
CA GLY A 84 -1.29 0.38 1.08
C GLY A 84 -1.73 0.70 -0.35
N GLU A 85 -0.79 0.68 -1.30
CA GLU A 85 -1.08 0.92 -2.72
C GLU A 85 -2.08 -0.10 -3.29
N TYR A 86 -1.89 -1.39 -3.00
CA TYR A 86 -2.78 -2.45 -3.48
C TYR A 86 -4.12 -2.47 -2.74
N ALA A 87 -4.17 -2.13 -1.45
CA ALA A 87 -5.43 -1.99 -0.72
C ALA A 87 -6.32 -0.91 -1.36
N VAL A 88 -5.73 0.23 -1.75
CA VAL A 88 -6.43 1.30 -2.50
C VAL A 88 -6.90 0.80 -3.86
N LYS A 89 -6.10 0.02 -4.60
CA LYS A 89 -6.52 -0.56 -5.89
C LYS A 89 -7.71 -1.50 -5.77
N VAL A 90 -7.76 -2.30 -4.69
CA VAL A 90 -8.88 -3.22 -4.44
C VAL A 90 -10.13 -2.46 -4.01
N ASN A 91 -9.99 -1.44 -3.17
CA ASN A 91 -11.13 -0.70 -2.66
C ASN A 91 -10.77 0.79 -2.45
N GLN A 92 -11.05 1.60 -3.47
CA GLN A 92 -10.75 3.03 -3.47
C GLN A 92 -11.65 3.82 -2.51
N ASP A 93 -12.85 3.33 -2.23
CA ASP A 93 -13.81 4.01 -1.35
C ASP A 93 -13.41 3.87 0.13
N THR A 94 -12.82 2.73 0.50
CA THR A 94 -12.44 2.45 1.89
C THR A 94 -11.05 2.96 2.23
N PHE A 95 -10.15 3.06 1.24
CA PHE A 95 -8.77 3.49 1.46
C PHE A 95 -8.49 4.81 0.73
N PRO A 96 -8.15 5.88 1.47
CA PRO A 96 -7.80 7.14 0.85
C PRO A 96 -6.51 7.01 0.02
N VAL A 97 -6.46 7.69 -1.12
CA VAL A 97 -5.28 7.69 -1.98
C VAL A 97 -4.12 8.41 -1.27
N PRO A 98 -2.92 7.81 -1.18
CA PRO A 98 -1.76 8.45 -0.57
C PRO A 98 -1.42 9.78 -1.27
N GLY A 99 -1.42 10.89 -0.52
CA GLY A 99 -1.21 12.24 -1.06
C GLY A 99 -2.49 13.01 -1.38
N ASP A 100 -3.67 12.41 -1.16
CA ASP A 100 -4.91 13.15 -1.12
C ASP A 100 -4.88 14.17 0.03
N LYS A 101 -5.27 15.42 -0.25
CA LYS A 101 -5.18 16.54 0.72
C LYS A 101 -5.99 16.28 2.00
N LEU A 102 -6.95 15.36 1.93
CA LEU A 102 -7.84 15.01 3.03
C LEU A 102 -7.22 14.00 4.00
N VAL A 103 -6.08 13.39 3.68
CA VAL A 103 -5.48 12.32 4.49
C VAL A 103 -4.08 12.70 4.92
N SER A 104 -3.98 13.15 6.17
CA SER A 104 -2.71 13.40 6.85
C SER A 104 -2.07 12.06 7.20
N PRO A 105 -0.93 11.67 6.59
CA PRO A 105 -0.23 10.46 6.99
C PRO A 105 0.30 10.62 8.43
N ASP A 106 -0.01 9.67 9.30
CA ASP A 106 0.42 9.65 10.72
C ASP A 106 1.96 9.66 10.85
N ARG A 107 2.68 9.17 9.84
CA ARG A 107 4.14 9.25 9.75
C ARG A 107 4.62 9.57 8.34
N MET A 108 5.17 10.78 8.17
CA MET A 108 6.05 11.10 7.05
C MET A 108 7.52 10.95 7.48
N LYS A 109 8.36 10.37 6.62
CA LYS A 109 9.82 10.50 6.77
C LYS A 109 10.17 11.95 6.47
N ASP A 110 10.41 12.75 7.50
CA ASP A 110 10.83 14.13 7.32
C ASP A 110 12.28 14.17 6.80
N THR A 111 12.40 14.20 5.47
CA THR A 111 13.69 14.28 4.78
C THR A 111 14.43 15.56 5.14
N LEU A 112 13.71 16.65 5.46
CA LEU A 112 14.30 17.94 5.82
C LEU A 112 14.84 17.96 7.26
N ALA A 113 14.21 17.27 8.20
CA ALA A 113 14.72 17.11 9.56
C ALA A 113 15.89 16.11 9.65
N SER A 114 15.87 15.05 8.83
CA SER A 114 16.89 13.99 8.84
C SER A 114 18.28 14.45 8.36
N THR A 115 18.35 15.58 7.63
CA THR A 115 19.60 16.10 7.05
C THR A 115 20.19 17.26 7.85
N SER A 116 19.93 17.33 9.16
CA SER A 116 20.54 18.34 10.04
C SER A 116 21.97 17.96 10.46
N PHE A 117 22.84 17.64 9.50
CA PHE A 117 24.21 17.22 9.81
C PHE A 117 25.15 18.38 10.17
N ILE A 118 24.83 19.64 9.82
CA ILE A 118 25.63 20.80 10.23
C ILE A 118 24.70 21.98 10.54
N ARG A 119 24.50 22.26 11.83
CA ARG A 119 23.70 23.40 12.31
C ARG A 119 24.54 24.68 12.50
N THR A 120 25.84 24.54 12.65
CA THR A 120 26.79 25.66 12.79
C THR A 120 28.12 25.28 12.14
N LEU A 121 28.67 26.19 11.32
CA LEU A 121 30.04 26.11 10.85
C LEU A 121 30.88 27.04 11.73
N ARG A 122 31.87 26.49 12.45
CA ARG A 122 32.86 27.27 13.21
C ARG A 122 34.17 27.29 12.43
N ARG A 123 34.67 28.48 12.10
CA ARG A 123 36.04 28.69 11.59
C ARG A 123 36.71 29.73 12.47
N GLY A 124 37.46 29.27 13.48
CA GLY A 124 38.04 30.15 14.50
C GLY A 124 36.97 30.78 15.40
N GLU A 125 37.01 32.10 15.57
CA GLU A 125 36.09 32.87 16.44
C GLU A 125 34.75 33.24 15.79
N VAL A 126 34.59 32.98 14.49
CA VAL A 126 33.36 33.36 13.76
C VAL A 126 32.37 32.19 13.74
N GLU A 127 31.18 32.42 14.29
CA GLU A 127 30.06 31.47 14.29
C GLU A 127 28.94 32.00 13.39
N VAL A 128 28.68 31.31 12.26
CA VAL A 128 27.58 31.65 11.36
C VAL A 128 26.38 30.76 11.69
N LYS A 129 25.33 31.36 12.26
CA LYS A 129 24.05 30.70 12.51
C LYS A 129 23.15 30.91 11.30
N MET A 130 22.77 29.83 10.62
CA MET A 130 21.78 29.87 9.54
C MET A 130 20.39 30.07 10.18
N ILE A 131 19.93 31.31 10.28
CA ILE A 131 18.58 31.64 10.74
C ILE A 131 17.61 31.41 9.58
N LYS A 132 16.65 30.50 9.74
CA LYS A 132 15.47 30.45 8.85
C LYS A 132 14.58 31.64 9.23
N GLU A 133 14.55 32.67 8.38
CA GLU A 133 13.38 33.54 8.31
C GLU A 133 12.25 32.73 7.68
N ALA A 134 11.28 32.31 8.50
CA ALA A 134 9.99 31.90 8.00
C ALA A 134 9.21 33.18 7.66
N GLN A 135 9.25 33.59 6.39
CA GLN A 135 8.26 34.54 5.88
C GLN A 135 6.91 33.82 5.70
N ARG A 136 5.88 34.58 6.06
CA ARG A 136 4.49 34.24 6.38
C ARG A 136 3.69 33.74 5.18
#